data_AF-A0A376DPV3-F1
#
_entry.id   AF-A0A376DPV3-F1
#
_cell.length_a   1.000
_cell.length_b   1.000
_cell.length_c   1.000
_cell.angle_alpha   90.00
_cell.angle_beta   90.00
_cell.angle_gamma   90.00
#
_symmetry.space_group_name_H-M   'P 1'
#
loop_
_entity.id
_entity.type
_entity.pdbx_description
1 polymer ?
#
loop_
_entity_poly.entity_id
_entity_poly.type
_entity_poly.pdbx_seq_one_letter_code
_entity_poly.pdbx_strand_id
1 'polypeptide(L)'
;MKKILWLLLLAFNGMILYAQNLQINGKVSDFDQKPVENATIYLLKEKDSSIINYTATNKEGKFSLKTDALNEPSILKINVEKLSPYSKKLEKISQSLNLGDIELEKNNVKNIDEIKITVSPVKIRKDTIEFNASSIKVRPDSKIEELLKKSRVWRSTTTKRLR
;
A
#
# COMPACT_ATOMS: atom_id res chain seq x y z
N MET A 1 43.13 -33.87 18.54
CA MET A 1 43.06 -32.41 18.75
C MET A 1 42.92 -31.61 17.45
N LYS A 2 43.79 -31.77 16.44
CA LYS A 2 43.68 -31.00 15.18
C LYS A 2 42.33 -31.19 14.45
N LYS A 3 41.77 -32.40 14.43
CA LYS A 3 40.46 -32.70 13.80
C LYS A 3 39.27 -32.01 14.49
N ILE A 4 39.34 -31.82 15.81
CA ILE A 4 38.29 -31.10 16.56
C ILE A 4 38.34 -29.60 16.24
N LEU A 5 39.54 -29.06 16.01
CA LEU A 5 39.74 -27.67 15.61
C LEU A 5 39.14 -27.39 14.23
N TRP A 6 39.32 -28.31 13.27
CA TRP A 6 38.69 -28.21 11.94
C TRP A 6 37.16 -28.28 12.00
N LEU A 7 36.59 -29.13 12.86
CA LEU A 7 35.14 -29.21 13.09
C LEU A 7 34.58 -27.94 13.75
N LEU A 8 35.31 -27.36 14.70
CA LEU A 8 34.93 -26.10 15.34
C LEU A 8 35.00 -24.92 14.35
N LEU A 9 36.00 -24.92 13.46
CA LEU A 9 36.15 -23.92 12.39
C LEU A 9 34.98 -24.00 11.40
N LEU A 10 34.55 -25.22 11.03
CA LEU A 10 33.41 -25.42 10.13
C LEU A 10 32.09 -24.99 10.77
N ALA A 11 31.90 -25.26 12.06
CA ALA A 11 30.71 -24.85 12.82
C ALA A 11 30.59 -23.32 12.95
N PHE A 12 31.72 -22.60 13.05
CA PHE A 12 31.72 -21.13 13.13
C PHE A 12 31.31 -20.45 11.82
N ASN A 13 31.55 -21.09 10.66
CA ASN A 13 31.16 -20.54 9.36
C ASN A 13 29.64 -20.57 9.11
N GLY A 14 28.89 -21.43 9.82
CA GLY A 14 27.44 -21.57 9.64
C GLY A 14 26.60 -20.41 10.19
N MET A 15 27.17 -19.53 11.01
CA MET A 15 26.43 -18.45 11.68
C MET A 15 26.22 -17.18 10.82
N ILE A 16 26.74 -17.13 9.58
CA ILE A 16 26.78 -15.89 8.76
C ILE A 16 25.59 -15.78 7.77
N LEU A 17 24.62 -16.71 7.78
CA LEU A 17 23.62 -16.83 6.69
C LEU A 17 22.27 -16.10 6.86
N TYR A 18 22.13 -15.13 7.78
CA TYR A 18 20.81 -14.55 8.13
C TYR A 18 20.52 -13.10 7.66
N ALA A 19 21.07 -12.64 6.53
CA ALA A 19 20.75 -11.32 5.98
C ALA A 19 20.32 -11.39 4.51
N GLN A 20 19.09 -11.83 4.25
CA GLN A 20 18.50 -11.76 2.91
C GLN A 20 17.89 -10.38 2.70
N ASN A 21 18.68 -9.46 2.16
CA ASN A 21 18.18 -8.17 1.70
C ASN A 21 17.25 -8.38 0.51
N LEU A 22 15.95 -8.20 0.71
CA LEU A 22 14.97 -8.23 -0.36
C LEU A 22 14.91 -6.85 -1.04
N GLN A 23 14.52 -6.85 -2.30
CA GLN A 23 14.49 -5.64 -3.10
C GLN A 23 13.15 -5.50 -3.82
N ILE A 24 12.51 -4.35 -3.65
CA ILE A 24 11.32 -3.95 -4.39
C ILE A 24 11.75 -2.97 -5.47
N ASN A 25 11.58 -3.35 -6.73
CA ASN A 25 11.95 -2.56 -7.88
C ASN A 25 10.72 -2.19 -8.70
N GLY A 26 10.80 -1.08 -9.40
CA GLY A 26 9.79 -0.66 -10.37
C GLY A 26 10.21 0.62 -11.08
N LYS A 27 9.37 1.04 -12.02
CA LYS A 27 9.48 2.31 -12.72
C LYS A 27 8.18 3.09 -12.56
N VAL A 28 8.29 4.38 -12.35
CA VAL A 28 7.15 5.30 -12.21
C VAL A 28 7.13 6.22 -13.43
N SER A 29 5.98 6.27 -14.08
CA SER A 29 5.69 7.14 -15.20
C SER A 29 4.48 8.02 -14.89
N ASP A 30 4.39 9.18 -15.52
CA ASP A 30 3.24 10.07 -15.47
C ASP A 30 2.18 9.65 -16.51
N PHE A 31 0.98 10.26 -16.49
CA PHE A 31 -0.10 10.04 -17.47
C PHE A 31 0.31 10.31 -18.93
N ASP A 32 1.41 11.06 -19.13
CA ASP A 32 2.05 11.32 -20.43
C ASP A 32 3.14 10.27 -20.79
N GLN A 33 3.24 9.17 -20.04
CA GLN A 33 4.31 8.15 -20.11
C GLN A 33 5.73 8.70 -19.88
N LYS A 34 5.83 9.90 -19.29
CA LYS A 34 7.11 10.52 -18.96
C LYS A 34 7.64 9.94 -17.65
N PRO A 35 8.94 9.61 -17.54
CA PRO A 35 9.51 9.14 -16.28
C PRO A 35 9.40 10.22 -15.21
N VAL A 36 8.97 9.81 -14.01
CA VAL A 36 8.82 10.73 -12.87
C VAL A 36 10.07 10.65 -12.00
N GLU A 37 10.89 11.70 -12.01
CA GLU A 37 12.05 11.84 -11.12
C GLU A 37 11.63 12.34 -9.72
N ASN A 38 12.38 11.95 -8.69
CA ASN A 38 12.19 12.40 -7.30
C ASN A 38 10.79 12.10 -6.71
N ALA A 39 10.10 11.10 -7.24
CA ALA A 39 8.92 10.53 -6.60
C ALA A 39 9.34 9.87 -5.30
N THR A 40 8.65 10.15 -4.18
CA THR A 40 8.96 9.51 -2.91
C THR A 40 8.13 8.25 -2.72
N ILE A 41 8.80 7.13 -2.52
CA ILE A 41 8.19 5.82 -2.31
C ILE A 41 8.36 5.45 -0.85
N TYR A 42 7.25 5.23 -0.17
CA TYR A 42 7.19 4.79 1.21
C TYR A 42 6.75 3.33 1.27
N LEU A 43 7.42 2.55 2.10
CA LEU A 43 6.94 1.26 2.56
C LEU A 43 6.44 1.45 4.00
N LEU A 44 5.14 1.28 4.21
CA LEU A 44 4.45 1.50 5.48
C LEU A 44 3.95 0.16 6.03
N LYS A 45 3.86 0.01 7.35
CA LYS A 45 3.10 -1.08 7.97
C LYS A 45 1.60 -0.83 7.80
N GLU A 46 0.80 -1.85 7.47
CA GLU A 46 -0.65 -1.65 7.36
C GLU A 46 -1.29 -1.27 8.69
N LYS A 47 -0.81 -1.88 9.79
CA LYS A 47 -1.44 -1.78 11.11
C LYS A 47 -1.46 -0.36 11.69
N ASP A 48 -0.37 0.37 11.56
CA ASP A 48 -0.16 1.68 12.20
C ASP A 48 0.34 2.75 11.22
N SER A 49 0.49 2.42 9.94
CA SER A 49 1.08 3.30 8.92
C SER A 49 2.49 3.78 9.24
N SER A 50 3.22 3.11 10.15
CA SER A 50 4.62 3.42 10.45
C SER A 50 5.50 3.16 9.23
N ILE A 51 6.45 4.07 8.98
CA ILE A 51 7.40 3.93 7.86
C ILE A 51 8.40 2.82 8.21
N ILE A 52 8.42 1.77 7.38
CA ILE A 52 9.44 0.72 7.41
C ILE A 52 10.69 1.22 6.69
N ASN A 53 10.52 1.70 5.45
CA ASN A 53 11.60 2.24 4.66
C ASN A 53 11.05 3.21 3.60
N TYR A 54 11.93 4.00 2.99
CA TYR A 54 11.59 4.88 1.88
C TYR A 54 12.72 4.95 0.86
N THR A 55 12.37 5.31 -0.38
CA THR A 55 13.33 5.56 -1.45
C THR A 55 12.77 6.63 -2.39
N ALA A 56 13.59 7.11 -3.31
CA ALA A 56 13.17 8.05 -4.35
C ALA A 56 13.42 7.46 -5.74
N THR A 57 12.62 7.87 -6.73
CA THR A 57 12.92 7.54 -8.13
C THR A 57 14.10 8.33 -8.67
N ASN A 58 14.85 7.71 -9.57
CA ASN A 58 15.92 8.36 -10.33
C ASN A 58 15.37 9.14 -11.54
N LYS A 59 16.28 9.75 -12.33
CA LYS A 59 15.98 10.47 -13.59
C LYS A 59 15.20 9.67 -14.63
N GLU A 60 15.30 8.34 -14.60
CA GLU A 60 14.58 7.45 -15.51
C GLU A 60 13.24 6.98 -14.92
N GLY A 61 12.85 7.50 -13.76
CA GLY A 61 11.65 7.08 -13.03
C GLY A 61 11.81 5.73 -12.32
N LYS A 62 12.99 5.12 -12.31
CA LYS A 62 13.21 3.82 -11.67
C LYS A 62 13.46 4.00 -10.18
N PHE A 63 12.90 3.12 -9.37
CA PHE A 63 13.17 3.05 -7.93
C PHE A 63 13.63 1.67 -7.52
N SER A 64 14.39 1.65 -6.43
CA SER A 64 14.79 0.43 -5.75
C SER A 64 14.72 0.64 -4.25
N LEU A 65 13.87 -0.13 -3.59
CA LEU A 65 13.68 -0.11 -2.15
C LEU A 65 14.18 -1.43 -1.57
N LYS A 66 15.21 -1.36 -0.74
CA LYS A 66 15.72 -2.52 -0.01
C LYS A 66 14.90 -2.71 1.26
N THR A 67 14.53 -3.94 1.58
CA THR A 67 13.75 -4.25 2.78
C THR A 67 14.07 -5.66 3.26
N ASP A 68 13.87 -5.91 4.54
CA ASP A 68 13.93 -7.27 5.08
C ASP A 68 12.66 -8.06 4.74
N ALA A 69 12.71 -9.36 4.99
CA ALA A 69 11.53 -10.22 4.89
C ALA A 69 10.45 -9.78 5.90
N LEU A 70 9.29 -9.39 5.39
CA LEU A 70 8.14 -8.98 6.19
C LEU A 70 7.05 -10.04 6.09
N ASN A 71 6.71 -10.62 7.25
CA ASN A 71 5.58 -11.53 7.40
C ASN A 71 4.27 -10.80 7.72
N GLU A 72 4.32 -9.48 7.89
CA GLU A 72 3.17 -8.64 8.17
C GLU A 72 2.71 -7.86 6.92
N PRO A 73 1.40 -7.60 6.79
CA PRO A 73 0.88 -6.76 5.74
C PRO A 73 1.48 -5.35 5.75
N SER A 74 1.92 -4.91 4.58
CA SER A 74 2.57 -3.62 4.36
C SER A 74 1.90 -2.87 3.20
N ILE A 75 2.02 -1.56 3.17
CA ILE A 75 1.47 -0.68 2.14
C ILE A 75 2.62 0.04 1.46
N LEU A 76 2.77 -0.16 0.15
CA LEU A 76 3.67 0.64 -0.67
C LEU A 76 2.91 1.86 -1.18
N LYS A 77 3.38 3.06 -0.82
CA LYS A 77 2.77 4.33 -1.20
C LYS A 77 3.76 5.17 -2.00
N ILE A 78 3.35 5.64 -3.18
CA ILE A 78 4.15 6.53 -4.03
C ILE A 78 3.50 7.90 -3.97
N ASN A 79 4.27 8.90 -3.58
CA ASN A 79 3.83 10.28 -3.48
C ASN A 79 4.71 11.19 -4.33
N VAL A 80 4.07 12.04 -5.13
CA VAL A 80 4.72 12.98 -6.03
C VAL A 80 3.93 14.27 -6.01
N GLU A 81 4.63 15.40 -6.09
CA GLU A 81 3.97 16.68 -6.26
C GLU A 81 3.13 16.70 -7.54
N LYS A 82 1.92 17.26 -7.47
CA LYS A 82 1.01 17.50 -8.60
C LYS A 82 0.41 16.25 -9.27
N LEU A 83 0.67 15.04 -8.75
CA LEU A 83 0.06 13.78 -9.20
C LEU A 83 -0.75 13.12 -8.08
N SER A 84 -1.62 12.18 -8.45
CA SER A 84 -2.37 11.38 -7.50
C SER A 84 -1.44 10.37 -6.81
N PRO A 85 -1.53 10.20 -5.47
CA PRO A 85 -0.71 9.21 -4.77
C PRO A 85 -1.17 7.80 -5.13
N TYR A 86 -0.22 6.92 -5.44
CA TYR A 86 -0.47 5.50 -5.67
C TYR A 86 -0.30 4.73 -4.37
N SER A 87 -1.17 3.76 -4.11
CA SER A 87 -1.10 2.90 -2.91
C SER A 87 -1.34 1.45 -3.29
N LYS A 88 -0.47 0.55 -2.84
CA LYS A 88 -0.57 -0.89 -3.07
C LYS A 88 -0.33 -1.65 -1.77
N LYS A 89 -1.31 -2.47 -1.38
CA LYS A 89 -1.17 -3.39 -0.26
C LYS A 89 -0.36 -4.63 -0.67
N LEU A 90 0.52 -5.05 0.22
CA LEU A 90 1.38 -6.24 0.11
C LEU A 90 1.13 -7.10 1.35
N GLU A 91 0.50 -8.27 1.20
CA GLU A 91 0.18 -9.15 2.34
C GLU A 91 1.44 -9.69 3.05
N LYS A 92 2.49 -9.99 2.28
CA LYS A 92 3.80 -10.44 2.77
C LYS A 92 4.90 -10.15 1.75
N ILE A 93 6.12 -9.94 2.23
CA ILE A 93 7.32 -9.74 1.42
C ILE A 93 8.33 -10.80 1.82
N SER A 94 8.35 -11.92 1.09
CA SER A 94 9.28 -13.05 1.34
C SER A 94 10.36 -13.19 0.26
N GLN A 95 10.24 -12.46 -0.85
CA GLN A 95 11.19 -12.45 -1.96
C GLN A 95 11.24 -11.06 -2.61
N SER A 96 12.28 -10.80 -3.39
CA SER A 96 12.39 -9.58 -4.18
C SER A 96 11.22 -9.45 -5.16
N LEU A 97 10.61 -8.27 -5.21
CA LEU A 97 9.42 -7.99 -6.01
C LEU A 97 9.75 -6.99 -7.10
N ASN A 98 9.34 -7.27 -8.33
CA ASN A 98 9.36 -6.29 -9.42
C ASN A 98 7.93 -5.88 -9.75
N LEU A 99 7.64 -4.60 -9.61
CA LEU A 99 6.32 -4.01 -9.82
C LEU A 99 6.08 -3.57 -11.27
N GLY A 100 7.10 -3.61 -12.13
CA GLY A 100 6.99 -3.17 -13.51
C GLY A 100 6.88 -1.65 -13.65
N ASP A 101 6.17 -1.20 -14.68
CA ASP A 101 5.86 0.21 -14.91
C ASP A 101 4.56 0.59 -14.18
N ILE A 102 4.61 1.65 -13.38
CA ILE A 102 3.51 2.20 -12.60
C ILE A 102 3.22 3.58 -13.15
N GLU A 103 2.09 3.71 -13.85
CA GLU A 103 1.61 4.99 -14.36
C GLU A 103 0.81 5.70 -13.26
N LEU A 104 1.18 6.93 -12.96
CA LEU A 104 0.47 7.80 -12.02
C LEU A 104 -0.57 8.62 -12.76
N GLU A 105 -1.75 8.74 -12.16
CA GLU A 105 -2.80 9.58 -12.70
C GLU A 105 -2.58 11.05 -12.33
N LYS A 106 -3.04 11.95 -13.20
CA LYS A 106 -3.13 13.37 -12.89
C LYS A 106 -3.99 13.58 -11.65
N ASN A 107 -3.56 14.47 -10.76
CA ASN A 107 -4.27 14.79 -9.52
C ASN A 107 -5.69 15.32 -9.81
N ASN A 108 -6.64 14.40 -9.85
CA ASN A 108 -8.07 14.69 -9.82
C ASN A 108 -8.50 14.38 -8.39
N VAL A 109 -9.11 15.35 -7.73
CA VAL A 109 -9.56 15.30 -6.31
C VAL A 109 -10.72 14.29 -6.10
N LYS A 110 -10.84 13.27 -6.96
CA LYS A 110 -11.90 12.25 -6.92
C LYS A 110 -11.29 10.85 -6.94
N ASN A 111 -11.62 10.13 -5.89
CA ASN A 111 -11.50 8.68 -5.68
C ASN A 111 -10.13 8.11 -5.33
N ILE A 112 -9.97 7.91 -4.03
CA ILE A 112 -9.27 6.76 -3.47
C ILE A 112 -10.18 5.54 -3.71
N ASP A 113 -10.28 5.08 -4.96
CA ASP A 113 -10.88 3.77 -5.25
C ASP A 113 -9.78 2.86 -5.76
N GLU A 114 -9.61 1.78 -4.99
CA GLU A 114 -8.89 0.55 -5.29
C GLU A 114 -8.47 0.38 -6.76
N ILE A 115 -7.17 0.50 -7.02
CA ILE A 115 -6.61 0.20 -8.33
C ILE A 115 -6.73 -1.32 -8.55
N LYS A 116 -7.76 -1.70 -9.30
CA LYS A 116 -7.88 -3.00 -9.97
C LYS A 116 -6.63 -3.22 -10.80
N ILE A 117 -5.90 -4.26 -10.44
CA ILE A 117 -4.70 -4.70 -11.13
C ILE A 117 -5.13 -5.26 -12.49
N THR A 118 -4.87 -4.55 -13.58
CA THR A 118 -4.83 -5.16 -14.92
C THR A 118 -3.56 -6.00 -15.00
N VAL A 119 -3.61 -7.20 -14.45
CA VAL A 119 -2.66 -8.24 -14.81
C VAL A 119 -2.95 -8.65 -16.25
N SER A 120 -1.98 -8.44 -17.16
CA SER A 120 -2.03 -9.04 -18.49
C SER A 120 -2.24 -10.56 -18.38
N PRO A 121 -2.99 -11.17 -19.32
CA PRO A 121 -3.70 -12.41 -19.08
C PRO A 121 -2.75 -13.61 -19.00
N VAL A 122 -2.63 -14.20 -17.81
CA VAL A 122 -2.23 -15.60 -17.73
C VAL A 122 -3.41 -16.42 -18.24
N LYS A 123 -3.25 -17.02 -19.41
CA LYS A 123 -4.19 -18.00 -19.96
C LYS A 123 -4.34 -19.15 -18.96
N ILE A 124 -5.41 -19.13 -18.17
CA ILE A 124 -5.89 -20.30 -17.44
C ILE A 124 -7.17 -20.73 -18.13
N ARG A 125 -7.08 -21.87 -18.81
CA ARG A 125 -8.24 -22.57 -19.39
C ARG A 125 -8.94 -23.31 -18.26
N LYS A 126 -10.28 -23.18 -18.24
CA LYS A 126 -11.30 -24.03 -17.59
C LYS A 126 -11.26 -24.10 -16.05
N ASP A 127 -12.21 -23.44 -15.39
CA ASP A 127 -13.48 -24.11 -15.05
C ASP A 127 -14.54 -23.09 -14.62
N THR A 128 -15.78 -23.38 -15.00
CA THR A 128 -16.99 -22.57 -14.82
C THR A 128 -17.29 -22.38 -13.34
N ILE A 129 -17.24 -21.14 -12.84
CA ILE A 129 -17.88 -20.79 -11.57
C ILE A 129 -19.30 -20.35 -11.92
N GLU A 130 -20.25 -21.27 -11.73
CA GLU A 130 -21.68 -20.97 -11.78
C GLU A 130 -22.05 -20.08 -10.58
N PHE A 131 -22.54 -18.87 -10.85
CA PHE A 131 -23.15 -18.02 -9.84
C PHE A 131 -24.64 -18.35 -9.72
N ASN A 132 -25.04 -18.95 -8.61
CA ASN A 132 -26.44 -19.14 -8.26
C ASN A 132 -27.06 -17.78 -7.85
N ALA A 133 -27.86 -17.20 -8.73
CA ALA A 133 -28.47 -15.87 -8.62
C ALA A 133 -29.77 -15.86 -7.79
N SER A 134 -29.75 -16.42 -6.59
CA SER A 134 -30.99 -16.55 -5.78
C SER A 134 -30.77 -16.29 -4.29
N SER A 135 -30.50 -15.04 -3.88
CA SER A 135 -30.84 -14.57 -2.50
C SER A 135 -30.55 -13.10 -2.18
N ILE A 136 -30.39 -12.20 -3.16
CA ILE A 136 -30.38 -10.77 -2.86
C ILE A 136 -31.83 -10.32 -2.63
N LYS A 137 -32.29 -10.43 -1.38
CA LYS A 137 -33.49 -9.77 -0.90
C LYS A 137 -33.22 -8.27 -0.81
N VAL A 138 -33.71 -7.55 -1.81
CA VAL A 138 -33.88 -6.09 -1.77
C VAL A 138 -34.93 -5.76 -0.71
N ARG A 139 -34.60 -4.86 0.22
CA ARG A 139 -35.60 -4.14 1.03
C ARG A 139 -35.46 -2.65 0.73
N PRO A 140 -36.50 -1.98 0.21
CA PRO A 140 -36.55 -0.54 0.10
C PRO A 140 -37.02 0.07 1.45
N ASP A 141 -36.42 1.18 1.85
CA ASP A 141 -37.11 2.41 2.27
C ASP A 141 -36.25 3.27 3.21
N SER A 142 -35.62 4.27 2.61
CA SER A 142 -35.87 5.69 2.86
C SER A 142 -36.54 6.06 4.19
N LYS A 143 -35.76 6.65 5.12
CA LYS A 143 -36.26 7.81 5.87
C LYS A 143 -35.11 8.74 6.27
N ILE A 144 -34.99 9.79 5.48
CA ILE A 144 -34.12 10.95 5.68
C ILE A 144 -34.86 11.86 6.66
N GLU A 145 -34.62 11.76 7.96
CA GLU A 145 -35.21 12.72 8.92
C GLU A 145 -34.57 12.67 10.32
N GLU A 146 -33.24 12.81 10.43
CA GLU A 146 -32.64 13.05 11.76
C GLU A 146 -31.34 13.88 11.74
N LEU A 147 -31.25 14.89 10.86
CA LEU A 147 -30.10 15.81 10.84
C LEU A 147 -30.46 17.30 10.94
N LEU A 148 -31.70 17.65 11.31
CA LEU A 148 -32.17 19.05 11.44
C LEU A 148 -32.69 19.42 12.84
N LYS A 149 -32.09 18.87 13.91
CA LYS A 149 -32.46 19.24 15.30
C LYS A 149 -31.25 19.45 16.22
N LYS A 150 -30.19 20.09 15.73
CA LYS A 150 -29.03 20.47 16.58
C LYS A 150 -28.51 21.90 16.37
N SER A 151 -29.34 22.80 15.85
CA SER A 151 -29.04 24.24 15.75
C SER A 151 -30.19 25.11 16.30
N ARG A 152 -30.70 24.78 17.49
CA ARG A 152 -31.59 25.68 18.25
C ARG A 152 -31.53 25.46 19.77
N VAL A 153 -30.31 25.29 20.32
CA VAL A 153 -30.12 25.12 21.79
C VAL A 153 -29.00 26.00 22.36
N TRP A 154 -28.49 27.01 21.63
CA TRP A 154 -27.40 27.86 22.13
C TRP A 154 -27.72 29.36 22.26
N ARG A 155 -29.00 29.77 22.31
CA ARG A 155 -29.35 31.20 22.42
C ARG A 155 -30.13 31.61 23.68
N SER A 156 -30.10 30.82 24.74
CA SER A 156 -30.72 31.20 26.02
C SER A 156 -29.86 30.82 27.23
N THR A 157 -28.65 31.37 27.35
CA THR A 157 -27.89 31.29 28.62
C THR A 157 -26.86 32.42 28.73
N THR A 158 -27.26 33.66 28.46
CA THR A 158 -26.39 34.82 28.76
C THR A 158 -27.18 36.09 29.04
N THR A 159 -28.19 36.04 29.91
CA THR A 159 -28.71 37.28 30.53
C THR A 159 -29.45 36.99 31.84
N LYS A 160 -28.73 36.65 32.92
CA LYS A 160 -29.25 36.88 34.29
C LYS A 160 -28.15 36.72 35.36
N ARG A 161 -27.50 37.82 35.71
CA ARG A 161 -27.36 38.31 37.10
C ARG A 161 -26.42 39.52 37.12
N LEU A 162 -27.04 40.69 36.97
CA LEU A 162 -26.63 41.89 37.69
C LEU A 162 -27.50 41.93 38.95
N ARG A 163 -26.90 41.58 40.09
CA ARG A 163 -27.15 42.08 41.45
C ARG A 163 -26.30 41.27 42.41
#